data_AF-A0A9W5ATS4-F1
#
_entry.id   AF-A0A9W5ATS4-F1
#
_cell.length_a   1.000
_cell.length_b   1.000
_cell.length_c   1.000
_cell.angle_alpha   90.00
_cell.angle_beta   90.00
_cell.angle_gamma   90.00
#
_symmetry.space_group_name_H-M   'P 1'
#
loop_
_entity.id
_entity.type
_entity.pdbx_description
1 polymer ?
#
loop_
_entity_poly.entity_id
_entity_poly.type
_entity_poly.pdbx_seq_one_letter_code
_entity_poly.pdbx_strand_id
1 'polypeptide(L)'
;MQFLKEYIDIIIFVILGFMAFIALWCVIERILFLRKINFDDYKNQNEFEDSISENLTTLYIIYSNAPYVGLLGTVIGIMITFYDMGMVGNIDVKSVVSGLSLALKATALGLFVAIPSLMAYNALLRKINLLSSRYTSRINSDKIA
;
A
#
# COMPACT_ATOMS: atom_id res chain seq x y z
N MET A 1 28.29 4.13 14.10
CA MET A 1 27.17 4.45 13.19
C MET A 1 26.77 3.32 12.24
N GLN A 2 27.61 2.29 12.03
CA GLN A 2 27.24 1.10 11.23
C GLN A 2 25.96 0.42 11.71
N PHE A 3 25.80 0.28 13.04
CA PHE A 3 24.55 -0.17 13.66
C PHE A 3 23.34 0.68 13.28
N LEU A 4 23.44 2.01 13.31
CA LEU A 4 22.27 2.87 13.03
C LEU A 4 21.80 2.71 11.58
N LYS A 5 22.74 2.64 10.63
CA LYS A 5 22.46 2.40 9.21
C LYS A 5 21.81 1.04 8.96
N GLU A 6 22.35 0.00 9.60
CA GLU A 6 21.86 -1.38 9.45
C GLU A 6 20.46 -1.57 10.07
N TYR A 7 20.19 -0.96 11.23
CA TYR A 7 18.87 -0.98 11.85
C TYR A 7 17.81 -0.26 11.01
N ILE A 8 18.14 0.89 10.41
CA ILE A 8 17.18 1.66 9.63
C ILE A 8 16.75 0.93 8.36
N ASP A 9 17.71 0.37 7.63
CA ASP A 9 17.40 -0.40 6.41
C ASP A 9 16.49 -1.60 6.74
N ILE A 10 16.77 -2.31 7.84
CA ILE A 10 15.95 -3.42 8.32
C ILE A 10 14.54 -2.95 8.69
N ILE A 11 14.41 -1.84 9.43
CA ILE A 11 13.11 -1.30 9.85
C ILE A 11 12.25 -0.97 8.62
N ILE A 12 12.82 -0.30 7.61
CA ILE A 12 12.08 0.06 6.39
C ILE A 12 11.63 -1.20 5.65
N PHE A 13 12.49 -2.21 5.50
CA PHE A 13 12.13 -3.46 4.84
C PHE A 13 11.06 -4.24 5.61
N VAL A 14 11.12 -4.26 6.93
CA VAL A 14 10.09 -4.89 7.77
C VAL A 14 8.75 -4.18 7.62
N ILE A 15 8.73 -2.84 7.66
CA ILE A 15 7.51 -2.06 7.49
C ILE A 15 6.92 -2.28 6.10
N LEU A 16 7.73 -2.16 5.05
CA LEU A 16 7.28 -2.37 3.67
C LEU A 16 6.81 -3.81 3.43
N GLY A 17 7.51 -4.80 4.00
CA GLY A 17 7.13 -6.20 3.93
C GLY A 17 5.80 -6.46 4.64
N PHE A 18 5.59 -5.86 5.81
CA PHE A 18 4.34 -5.97 6.55
C PHE A 18 3.18 -5.31 5.78
N MET A 19 3.39 -4.12 5.20
CA MET A 19 2.41 -3.47 4.34
C MET A 19 2.06 -4.32 3.11
N ALA A 20 3.06 -4.94 2.48
CA ALA A 20 2.85 -5.82 1.33
C ALA A 20 2.04 -7.07 1.71
N PHE A 21 2.32 -7.66 2.87
CA PHE A 21 1.59 -8.82 3.38
C PHE A 21 0.12 -8.48 3.65
N ILE A 22 -0.15 -7.36 4.33
CA ILE A 22 -1.53 -6.91 4.59
C ILE A 22 -2.24 -6.59 3.28
N ALA A 23 -1.59 -5.90 2.34
CA ALA A 23 -2.19 -5.58 1.05
C ALA A 23 -2.59 -6.86 0.30
N LEU A 24 -1.69 -7.85 0.24
CA LEU A 24 -1.97 -9.12 -0.41
C LEU A 24 -3.13 -9.86 0.27
N TRP A 25 -3.14 -9.91 1.60
CA TRP A 25 -4.21 -10.51 2.38
C TRP A 25 -5.56 -9.86 2.09
N CYS A 26 -5.64 -8.53 2.21
CA CYS A 26 -6.87 -7.78 1.94
C CYS A 26 -7.34 -7.93 0.49
N VAL A 27 -6.43 -8.00 -0.48
CA VAL A 27 -6.77 -8.26 -1.90
C VAL A 27 -7.42 -9.62 -2.06
N ILE A 28 -6.83 -10.67 -1.49
CA ILE A 28 -7.35 -12.04 -1.59
C ILE A 28 -8.72 -12.13 -0.92
N GLU A 29 -8.84 -11.62 0.30
CA GLU A 29 -10.09 -11.58 1.05
C GLU A 29 -11.19 -10.87 0.26
N ARG A 30 -10.88 -9.71 -0.35
CA ARG A 30 -11.87 -8.96 -1.14
C ARG A 30 -12.25 -9.63 -2.45
N ILE A 31 -11.32 -10.27 -3.14
CA ILE A 31 -11.64 -11.02 -4.36
C ILE A 31 -12.58 -12.18 -4.03
N LEU A 32 -12.36 -12.88 -2.91
CA LEU A 32 -13.21 -13.98 -2.46
C LEU A 32 -14.59 -13.50 -2.00
N PHE A 33 -14.64 -12.40 -1.22
CA PHE A 33 -15.88 -11.79 -0.76
C PHE A 33 -16.75 -11.36 -1.93
N LEU A 34 -16.20 -10.59 -2.88
CA LEU A 34 -16.93 -10.12 -4.07
C LEU A 34 -17.41 -11.25 -4.98
N ARG A 35 -16.78 -12.44 -4.90
CA ARG A 35 -17.22 -13.63 -5.66
C ARG A 35 -18.36 -14.40 -4.96
N LYS A 36 -18.58 -14.17 -3.66
CA LYS A 36 -19.60 -14.85 -2.84
C LYS A 36 -20.82 -13.99 -2.50
N ILE A 37 -20.83 -12.69 -2.84
CA ILE A 37 -21.97 -11.82 -2.57
C ILE A 37 -23.22 -12.31 -3.32
N ASN A 38 -24.29 -12.52 -2.58
CA ASN A 38 -25.64 -12.64 -3.13
C ASN A 38 -26.42 -11.36 -2.81
N PHE A 39 -27.24 -10.89 -3.75
CA PHE A 39 -27.97 -9.62 -3.61
C PHE A 39 -29.18 -9.73 -2.67
N ASP A 40 -29.65 -10.95 -2.42
CA ASP A 40 -30.88 -11.21 -1.64
C ASP A 40 -30.68 -11.13 -0.11
N ASP A 41 -29.43 -11.01 0.36
CA ASP A 41 -29.12 -10.93 1.80
C ASP A 41 -29.25 -9.52 2.38
N TYR A 42 -29.35 -8.48 1.54
CA TYR A 42 -29.33 -7.08 1.97
C TYR A 42 -30.70 -6.43 1.84
N LYS A 43 -31.26 -5.97 2.98
CA LYS A 43 -32.57 -5.28 3.01
C LYS A 43 -32.48 -3.80 2.65
N ASN A 44 -31.34 -3.16 2.92
CA ASN A 44 -31.14 -1.72 2.78
C ASN A 44 -29.94 -1.40 1.89
N GLN A 45 -30.08 -0.39 1.02
CA GLN A 45 -28.99 0.06 0.13
C GLN A 45 -27.73 0.48 0.89
N ASN A 46 -27.90 1.21 2.00
CA ASN A 46 -26.77 1.68 2.81
C ASN A 46 -25.97 0.52 3.40
N GLU A 47 -26.65 -0.55 3.84
CA GLU A 47 -26.01 -1.73 4.43
C GLU A 47 -25.21 -2.52 3.38
N PHE A 48 -25.70 -2.56 2.14
CA PHE A 48 -24.96 -3.10 1.01
C PHE A 48 -23.70 -2.26 0.71
N GLU A 49 -23.84 -0.94 0.63
CA GLU A 49 -22.73 -0.02 0.34
C GLU A 49 -21.65 0.00 1.42
N ASP A 50 -22.04 -0.12 2.69
CA ASP A 50 -21.11 -0.21 3.81
C ASP A 50 -20.30 -1.53 3.75
N SER A 51 -20.97 -2.66 3.54
CA SER A 51 -20.33 -3.99 3.52
C SER A 51 -19.32 -4.17 2.37
N ILE A 52 -19.58 -3.56 1.21
CA ILE A 52 -18.68 -3.59 0.05
C ILE A 52 -17.53 -2.59 0.18
N SER A 53 -17.65 -1.59 1.07
CA SER A 53 -16.63 -0.54 1.26
C SER A 53 -15.65 -0.82 2.41
N GLU A 54 -16.06 -1.59 3.43
CA GLU A 54 -15.34 -1.77 4.71
C GLU A 54 -13.81 -2.03 4.60
N ASN A 55 -13.36 -2.85 3.64
CA ASN A 55 -11.94 -3.22 3.47
C ASN A 55 -11.18 -2.46 2.37
N LEU A 56 -11.80 -1.50 1.66
CA LEU A 56 -11.11 -0.72 0.63
C LEU A 56 -10.16 0.33 1.23
N THR A 57 -10.52 0.87 2.38
CA THR A 57 -9.76 1.91 3.08
C THR A 57 -8.35 1.44 3.45
N THR A 58 -8.20 0.18 3.86
CA THR A 58 -6.88 -0.39 4.20
C THR A 58 -5.96 -0.46 2.98
N LEU A 59 -6.49 -0.92 1.83
CA LEU A 59 -5.74 -0.91 0.56
C LEU A 59 -5.35 0.51 0.15
N TYR A 60 -6.28 1.46 0.31
CA TYR A 60 -6.04 2.88 0.02
C TYR A 60 -4.89 3.44 0.85
N ILE A 61 -4.90 3.19 2.16
CA ILE A 61 -3.85 3.63 3.07
C ILE A 61 -2.51 3.02 2.67
N ILE A 62 -2.47 1.72 2.34
CA ILE A 62 -1.21 1.05 2.00
C ILE A 62 -0.62 1.59 0.71
N TYR A 63 -1.40 1.68 -0.39
CA TYR A 63 -0.84 2.14 -1.66
C TYR A 63 -0.41 3.61 -1.59
N SER A 64 -1.14 4.45 -0.85
CA SER A 64 -0.83 5.87 -0.73
C SER A 64 0.39 6.13 0.16
N ASN A 65 0.58 5.34 1.22
CA ASN A 65 1.66 5.56 2.19
C ASN A 65 2.95 4.77 1.88
N ALA A 66 2.89 3.63 1.19
CA ALA A 66 4.08 2.83 0.88
C ALA A 66 5.20 3.59 0.14
N PRO A 67 4.91 4.50 -0.84
CA PRO A 67 5.93 5.32 -1.48
C PRO A 67 6.60 6.29 -0.48
N TYR A 68 5.83 6.85 0.45
CA TYR A 68 6.35 7.78 1.45
C TYR A 68 7.26 7.08 2.46
N VAL A 69 6.97 5.83 2.82
CA VAL A 69 7.85 5.01 3.65
C VAL A 69 9.20 4.79 2.94
N GLY A 70 9.18 4.47 1.64
CA GLY A 70 10.40 4.31 0.84
C GLY A 70 11.21 5.61 0.71
N LEU A 71 10.53 6.74 0.47
CA LEU A 71 11.14 8.07 0.39
C LEU A 71 11.78 8.48 1.71
N LEU A 72 11.10 8.25 2.84
CA LEU A 72 11.64 8.50 4.17
C LEU A 72 12.91 7.68 4.40
N GLY A 73 12.92 6.42 3.96
CA GLY A 73 14.12 5.59 4.00
C GLY A 73 15.28 6.17 3.20
N THR A 74 15.01 6.72 2.01
CA THR A 74 16.04 7.38 1.21
C THR A 74 16.58 8.64 1.89
N VAL A 75 15.72 9.48 2.45
CA VAL A 75 16.11 10.70 3.17
C VAL A 75 17.03 10.35 4.34
N ILE A 76 16.65 9.37 5.16
CA ILE A 76 17.45 8.95 6.31
C ILE A 76 18.78 8.32 5.86
N GLY A 77 18.79 7.47 4.83
CA GLY A 77 20.00 6.85 4.31
C GLY A 77 21.01 7.86 3.75
N ILE A 78 20.53 8.90 3.05
CA ILE A 78 21.35 10.01 2.58
C ILE A 78 21.90 10.81 3.77
N MET A 79 21.05 11.13 4.75
CA MET A 79 21.45 11.87 5.96
C MET A 79 22.58 11.16 6.72
N ILE A 80 22.48 9.84 6.91
CA ILE A 80 23.53 9.04 7.56
C ILE A 80 24.82 9.06 6.74
N THR A 81 24.70 8.93 5.41
CA THR A 81 25.87 8.93 4.51
C THR A 81 26.62 10.26 4.60
N PHE A 82 25.92 11.41 4.64
CA PHE A 82 26.56 12.71 4.83
C PHE A 82 27.12 12.93 6.23
N TYR A 83 26.44 12.41 7.26
CA TYR A 83 26.93 12.49 8.63
C TYR A 83 28.27 11.74 8.79
N ASP A 84 28.37 10.53 8.25
CA ASP A 84 29.61 9.73 8.28
C ASP A 84 30.76 10.43 7.54
N MET A 85 30.50 11.13 6.42
CA MET A 85 31.51 11.94 5.74
C MET A 85 32.02 13.09 6.60
N GLY A 86 31.13 13.75 7.37
CA GLY A 86 31.51 14.87 8.23
C GLY A 86 32.38 14.46 9.42
N MET A 87 32.28 13.20 9.86
CA MET A 87 33.09 12.66 10.96
C MET A 87 34.45 12.13 10.50
N VAL A 88 34.55 11.61 9.28
CA VAL A 88 35.77 10.97 8.77
C VAL A 88 36.55 11.98 7.91
N GLY A 89 37.72 12.40 8.38
CA GLY A 89 38.57 13.38 7.67
C GLY A 89 39.12 12.91 6.31
N ASN A 90 38.97 11.63 5.95
CA ASN A 90 39.36 11.08 4.66
C ASN A 90 38.15 10.38 4.01
N ILE A 91 37.65 10.92 2.90
CA ILE A 91 36.40 10.48 2.27
C ILE A 91 36.69 9.29 1.35
N ASP A 92 36.18 8.10 1.71
CA ASP A 92 36.14 6.96 0.80
C ASP A 92 34.90 7.03 -0.11
N VAL A 93 35.11 7.40 -1.37
CA VAL A 93 34.06 7.50 -2.40
C VAL A 93 33.28 6.20 -2.56
N LYS A 94 33.91 5.03 -2.38
CA LYS A 94 33.22 3.74 -2.50
C LYS A 94 32.16 3.57 -1.41
N SER A 95 32.49 3.93 -0.17
CA SER A 95 31.57 3.87 0.97
C SER A 95 30.34 4.76 0.76
N VAL A 96 30.56 5.97 0.23
CA VAL A 96 29.50 6.94 -0.11
C VAL A 96 28.54 6.36 -1.13
N VAL A 97 29.06 5.89 -2.26
CA VAL A 97 28.25 5.34 -3.34
C VAL A 97 27.44 4.14 -2.84
N SER A 98 28.04 3.30 -1.99
CA SER A 98 27.32 2.17 -1.38
C SER A 98 26.18 2.62 -0.45
N GLY A 99 26.37 3.69 0.34
CA GLY A 99 25.33 4.23 1.21
C GLY A 99 24.14 4.81 0.44
N LEU A 100 24.43 5.56 -0.61
CA LEU A 100 23.39 6.11 -1.49
C LEU A 100 22.63 5.01 -2.25
N SER A 101 23.32 3.93 -2.67
CA SER A 101 22.67 2.80 -3.33
C SER A 101 21.65 2.11 -2.42
N LEU A 102 21.97 1.90 -1.14
CA LEU A 102 21.04 1.34 -0.15
C LEU A 102 19.80 2.22 0.03
N ALA A 103 20.01 3.53 0.15
CA ALA A 103 18.93 4.50 0.23
C ALA A 103 17.98 4.41 -0.97
N LEU A 104 18.52 4.30 -2.19
CA LEU A 104 17.71 4.16 -3.42
C LEU A 104 16.92 2.84 -3.48
N LYS A 105 17.46 1.74 -2.92
CA LYS A 105 16.72 0.47 -2.85
C LYS A 105 15.46 0.59 -1.99
N ALA A 106 15.47 1.38 -0.92
CA ALA A 106 14.30 1.60 -0.07
C ALA A 106 13.14 2.24 -0.85
N THR A 107 13.41 3.25 -1.68
CA THR A 107 12.38 3.86 -2.55
C THR A 107 11.87 2.88 -3.60
N ALA A 108 12.77 2.12 -4.24
CA ALA A 108 12.36 1.12 -5.23
C ALA A 108 11.40 0.08 -4.63
N LEU A 109 11.65 -0.38 -3.41
CA LEU A 109 10.76 -1.30 -2.71
C LEU A 109 9.42 -0.65 -2.32
N GLY A 110 9.43 0.61 -1.86
CA GLY A 110 8.20 1.35 -1.57
C GLY A 110 7.27 1.44 -2.79
N LEU A 111 7.84 1.73 -3.96
CA LEU A 111 7.10 1.74 -5.22
C LEU A 111 6.64 0.35 -5.65
N PHE A 112 7.48 -0.67 -5.45
CA PHE A 112 7.14 -2.05 -5.76
C PHE A 112 5.94 -2.55 -4.95
N VAL A 113 5.74 -2.07 -3.71
CA VAL A 113 4.55 -2.38 -2.90
C VAL A 113 3.35 -1.52 -3.30
N ALA A 114 3.56 -0.24 -3.61
CA ALA A 114 2.50 0.70 -3.91
C ALA A 114 1.79 0.43 -5.24
N ILE A 115 2.54 0.14 -6.30
CA ILE A 115 1.98 -0.01 -7.66
C ILE A 115 0.97 -1.17 -7.73
N PRO A 116 1.28 -2.40 -7.28
CA PRO A 116 0.32 -3.50 -7.30
C PRO A 116 -0.89 -3.21 -6.40
N SER A 117 -0.67 -2.58 -5.24
CA SER A 117 -1.75 -2.22 -4.30
C SER A 117 -2.72 -1.22 -4.92
N LEU A 118 -2.22 -0.22 -5.65
CA LEU A 118 -3.02 0.76 -6.39
C LEU A 118 -3.84 0.10 -7.51
N MET A 119 -3.20 -0.78 -8.29
CA MET A 119 -3.89 -1.52 -9.35
C MET A 119 -5.05 -2.37 -8.80
N ALA A 120 -4.81 -3.06 -7.69
CA ALA A 120 -5.83 -3.87 -7.03
C ALA A 120 -6.97 -3.01 -6.47
N TYR A 121 -6.64 -1.89 -5.80
CA TYR A 121 -7.63 -0.95 -5.29
C TYR A 121 -8.55 -0.43 -6.40
N ASN A 122 -7.99 0.05 -7.50
CA ASN A 122 -8.76 0.57 -8.63
C ASN A 122 -9.65 -0.50 -9.28
N ALA A 123 -9.15 -1.74 -9.39
CA ALA A 123 -9.93 -2.86 -9.93
C ALA A 123 -11.11 -3.24 -9.03
N LEU A 124 -10.90 -3.26 -7.71
CA LEU A 124 -11.94 -3.55 -6.71
C LEU A 124 -12.98 -2.43 -6.64
N LEU A 125 -12.54 -1.17 -6.62
CA LEU A 125 -13.42 0.00 -6.62
C LEU A 125 -14.34 0.00 -7.84
N ARG A 126 -13.80 -0.29 -9.04
CA ARG A 126 -14.62 -0.42 -10.25
C ARG A 126 -15.67 -1.51 -10.12
N LYS A 127 -15.33 -2.69 -9.58
CA LYS A 127 -16.30 -3.78 -9.36
C LYS A 127 -17.41 -3.37 -8.39
N ILE A 128 -17.06 -2.69 -7.31
CA ILE A 128 -18.01 -2.19 -6.30
C ILE A 128 -19.00 -1.20 -6.90
N ASN A 129 -18.52 -0.22 -7.67
CA ASN A 129 -19.37 0.76 -8.32
C ASN A 129 -20.36 0.11 -9.30
N LEU A 130 -19.90 -0.91 -10.06
CA LEU A 130 -20.78 -1.68 -10.96
C LEU A 130 -21.84 -2.48 -10.18
N LEU A 131 -21.50 -3.04 -9.02
CA LEU A 131 -22.42 -3.78 -8.17
C LEU A 131 -23.47 -2.86 -7.52
N SER A 132 -23.06 -1.71 -6.96
CA SER A 132 -23.99 -0.70 -6.40
C SER A 132 -24.94 -0.15 -7.47
N SER A 133 -24.42 0.14 -8.67
CA SER A 133 -25.27 0.58 -9.79
C SER A 133 -26.30 -0.48 -10.19
N ARG A 134 -25.92 -1.76 -10.27
CA ARG A 134 -26.86 -2.86 -10.56
C ARG A 134 -27.92 -3.03 -9.48
N TYR A 135 -27.54 -2.90 -8.20
CA TYR A 135 -28.47 -2.99 -7.08
C TYR A 135 -29.52 -1.87 -7.14
N THR A 136 -29.07 -0.62 -7.35
CA THR A 136 -29.96 0.54 -7.53
C THR A 136 -30.94 0.36 -8.70
N SER A 137 -30.46 -0.15 -9.84
CA SER A 137 -31.31 -0.43 -11.00
C SER A 137 -32.38 -1.50 -10.73
N ARG A 138 -32.07 -2.54 -9.93
CA ARG A 138 -33.07 -3.56 -9.54
C ARG A 138 -34.16 -2.97 -8.65
N ILE A 139 -33.79 -2.26 -7.59
CA ILE A 139 -34.78 -1.63 -6.68
C ILE A 139 -35.71 -0.67 -7.43
N ASN A 140 -35.18 0.09 -8.40
CA ASN A 140 -36.01 0.99 -9.19
C ASN A 140 -36.98 0.23 -10.13
N SER A 141 -36.58 -0.93 -10.65
CA SER A 141 -37.47 -1.77 -11.46
C SER A 141 -38.62 -2.35 -10.64
N ASP A 142 -38.35 -2.79 -9.39
CA ASP A 142 -39.37 -3.35 -8.49
C ASP A 142 -40.37 -2.31 -7.98
N LYS A 143 -40.04 -1.01 -8.03
CA LYS A 143 -40.97 0.08 -7.69
C LYS A 143 -41.94 0.43 -8.82
N ILE A 144 -41.65 0.00 -10.05
CA ILE A 144 -42.43 0.35 -11.25
C ILE A 144 -43.34 -0.81 -11.68
N ALA A 145 -43.03 -2.05 -11.28
CA ALA A 145 -43.86 -3.24 -11.46
C ALA A 145 -44.95 -3.34 -10.39
#